data_AF-A0A9E1ZL51-F1
#
_entry.id   AF-A0A9E1ZL51-F1
#
_cell.length_a   1.000
_cell.length_b   1.000
_cell.length_c   1.000
_cell.angle_alpha   90.00
_cell.angle_beta   90.00
_cell.angle_gamma   90.00
#
_symmetry.space_group_name_H-M   'P 1'
#
loop_
_entity.id
_entity.type
_entity.pdbx_description
1 polymer ?
#
loop_
_entity_poly.entity_id
_entity_poly.type
_entity_poly.pdbx_seq_one_letter_code
_entity_poly.pdbx_strand_id
1 'polypeptide(L)'
;MSQKGNYPSAELICIGVKELGDERQAFFLRWLESHIEVEELKVDGQVQESVNTWLSSLSPREAIAEHSLIMAEIEWCASIALHTLRRIASAERLDNWRSRDE
;
A
#
# COMPACT_ATOMS: atom_id res chain seq x y z
N MET A 1 -9.97 -21.91 -23.73
CA MET A 1 -8.98 -20.82 -23.57
C MET A 1 -9.24 -20.20 -22.21
N SER A 2 -8.46 -20.57 -21.20
CA SER A 2 -8.67 -20.08 -19.84
C SER A 2 -8.43 -18.58 -19.82
N GLN A 3 -9.44 -17.80 -19.43
CA GLN A 3 -9.24 -16.43 -18.99
C GLN A 3 -8.14 -16.49 -17.93
N LYS A 4 -6.98 -15.89 -18.20
CA LYS A 4 -6.06 -15.48 -17.14
C LYS A 4 -6.86 -14.50 -16.30
N GLY A 5 -7.59 -15.00 -15.31
CA GLY A 5 -8.14 -14.16 -14.27
C GLY A 5 -6.96 -13.41 -13.71
N ASN A 6 -7.01 -12.07 -13.74
CA ASN A 6 -6.17 -11.23 -12.91
C ASN A 6 -6.54 -11.58 -11.46
N TYR A 7 -6.00 -12.68 -10.96
CA TYR A 7 -6.12 -13.01 -9.56
C TYR A 7 -5.33 -11.95 -8.80
N PRO A 8 -5.90 -11.41 -7.72
CA PRO A 8 -5.19 -10.45 -6.89
C PRO A 8 -3.92 -11.12 -6.38
N SER A 9 -2.76 -10.59 -6.77
CA SER A 9 -1.47 -11.18 -6.46
C SER A 9 -0.69 -10.28 -5.52
N ALA A 10 -0.56 -10.72 -4.27
CA ALA A 10 0.30 -10.05 -3.29
C ALA A 10 1.78 -10.04 -3.73
N GLU A 11 2.19 -10.96 -4.60
CA GLU A 11 3.53 -10.96 -5.20
C GLU A 11 3.75 -9.75 -6.11
N LEU A 12 2.77 -9.41 -6.96
CA LEU A 12 2.86 -8.24 -7.83
C LEU A 12 2.93 -6.94 -7.02
N ILE A 13 2.13 -6.85 -5.95
CA ILE A 13 2.16 -5.73 -5.01
C ILE A 13 3.56 -5.64 -4.38
N CYS A 14 4.10 -6.74 -3.87
CA CYS A 14 5.44 -6.78 -3.26
C CYS A 14 6.56 -6.35 -4.23
N ILE A 15 6.48 -6.78 -5.49
CA ILE A 15 7.43 -6.35 -6.54
C ILE A 15 7.32 -4.84 -6.75
N GLY A 16 6.10 -4.32 -6.97
CA GLY A 16 5.88 -2.88 -7.16
C GLY A 16 6.41 -2.04 -5.99
N VAL A 17 6.20 -2.50 -4.76
CA VAL A 17 6.73 -1.84 -3.54
C VAL A 17 8.26 -1.86 -3.49
N LYS A 18 8.91 -2.94 -3.94
CA LYS A 18 10.39 -3.03 -4.00
C LYS A 18 10.99 -2.17 -5.09
N GLU A 19 10.24 -1.87 -6.15
CA GLU A 19 10.66 -0.96 -7.21
C GLU A 19 10.54 0.52 -6.82
N LEU A 20 9.75 0.83 -5.79
CA LEU A 20 9.76 2.14 -5.16
C LEU A 20 11.10 2.35 -4.45
N GLY A 21 11.80 3.45 -4.76
CA GLY A 21 12.97 3.86 -3.98
C GLY A 21 12.60 4.19 -2.53
N ASP A 22 13.57 4.12 -1.62
CA ASP A 22 13.41 4.13 -0.15
C ASP A 22 12.36 5.12 0.38
N GLU A 23 12.38 6.38 -0.08
CA GLU A 23 11.46 7.41 0.42
C GLU A 23 10.01 7.19 -0.05
N ARG A 24 9.82 6.79 -1.31
CA ARG A 24 8.49 6.48 -1.86
C ARG A 24 7.94 5.21 -1.22
N GLN A 25 8.81 4.23 -1.01
CA GLN A 25 8.47 2.99 -0.33
C GLN A 25 8.02 3.26 1.11
N ALA A 26 8.77 4.05 1.89
CA ALA A 26 8.39 4.37 3.26
C ALA A 26 7.05 5.14 3.34
N PHE A 27 6.77 6.01 2.37
CA PHE A 27 5.47 6.67 2.27
C PHE A 27 4.35 5.66 1.99
N PHE A 28 4.54 4.83 0.97
CA PHE A 28 3.55 3.85 0.54
C PHE A 28 3.24 2.83 1.65
N LEU A 29 4.26 2.33 2.36
CA LEU A 29 4.07 1.35 3.43
C LEU A 29 3.19 1.90 4.55
N ARG A 30 3.33 3.18 4.92
CA ARG A 30 2.46 3.80 5.93
C ARG A 30 1.02 3.89 5.49
N TRP A 31 0.80 4.26 4.22
CA TRP A 31 -0.53 4.24 3.65
C TRP A 31 -1.11 2.82 3.68
N LEU A 32 -0.33 1.82 3.26
CA LEU A 32 -0.77 0.43 3.22
C LEU A 32 -1.06 -0.11 4.62
N GLU A 33 -0.21 0.17 5.61
CA GLU A 33 -0.39 -0.17 7.03
C GLU A 33 -1.74 0.36 7.55
N SER A 34 -2.04 1.62 7.27
CA SER A 34 -3.33 2.22 7.63
C SER A 34 -4.51 1.63 6.86
N HIS A 35 -4.31 1.26 5.59
CA HIS A 35 -5.36 0.77 4.71
C HIS A 35 -5.80 -0.66 5.03
N ILE A 36 -4.84 -1.51 5.42
CA ILE A 36 -5.11 -2.91 5.78
C ILE A 36 -5.14 -3.16 7.30
N GLU A 37 -5.05 -2.09 8.09
CA GLU A 37 -5.11 -2.08 9.55
C GLU A 37 -4.04 -2.96 10.23
N VAL A 38 -2.77 -2.79 9.85
CA VAL A 38 -1.62 -3.49 10.46
C VAL A 38 -0.63 -2.50 11.08
N GLU A 39 0.05 -2.92 12.16
CA GLU A 39 0.93 -2.03 12.93
C GLU A 39 2.25 -1.67 12.24
N GLU A 40 2.89 -2.62 11.55
CA GLU A 40 4.16 -2.39 10.86
C GLU A 40 4.39 -3.41 9.73
N LEU A 41 4.72 -2.94 8.53
CA LEU A 41 5.08 -3.76 7.38
C LEU A 41 6.57 -3.64 7.05
N LYS A 42 7.28 -4.77 7.07
CA LYS A 42 8.66 -4.84 6.54
C LYS A 42 8.69 -5.36 5.10
N VAL A 43 9.52 -4.73 4.28
CA VAL A 43 9.70 -5.06 2.85
C VAL A 43 10.22 -6.50 2.65
N ASP A 44 10.91 -7.06 3.64
CA ASP A 44 11.51 -8.40 3.63
C ASP A 44 10.48 -9.52 3.83
N GLY A 45 9.51 -9.61 2.92
CA GLY A 45 8.53 -10.69 2.84
C GLY A 45 7.26 -10.50 3.67
N GLN A 46 7.27 -9.63 4.69
CA GLN A 46 6.06 -9.35 5.48
C GLN A 46 4.98 -8.63 4.67
N VAL A 47 5.34 -7.77 3.72
CA VAL A 47 4.37 -7.12 2.81
C VAL A 47 3.57 -8.18 2.04
N GLN A 48 4.24 -9.15 1.42
CA GLN A 48 3.56 -10.17 0.64
C GLN A 48 2.66 -11.05 1.52
N GLU A 49 3.15 -11.49 2.67
CA GLU A 49 2.36 -12.32 3.59
C GLU A 49 1.14 -11.60 4.16
N SER A 50 1.33 -10.35 4.62
CA SER A 50 0.25 -9.55 5.23
C SER A 50 -0.82 -9.20 4.19
N VAL A 51 -0.40 -8.76 3.00
CA VAL A 51 -1.34 -8.45 1.91
C VAL A 51 -2.05 -9.71 1.43
N ASN A 52 -1.36 -10.84 1.32
CA ASN A 52 -2.00 -12.10 0.92
C ASN A 52 -3.03 -12.58 1.93
N THR A 53 -2.69 -12.50 3.23
CA THR A 53 -3.61 -12.81 4.33
C THR A 53 -4.84 -11.91 4.30
N TRP A 54 -4.63 -10.60 4.15
CA TRP A 54 -5.71 -9.63 4.09
C TRP A 54 -6.60 -9.83 2.87
N LEU A 55 -6.04 -9.96 1.65
CA LEU A 55 -6.81 -10.22 0.43
C LEU A 55 -7.62 -11.52 0.50
N SER A 56 -7.08 -12.54 1.18
CA SER A 56 -7.77 -13.84 1.38
C SER A 56 -8.96 -13.73 2.34
N SER A 57 -9.01 -12.68 3.17
CA SER A 57 -10.13 -12.43 4.09
C SER A 57 -11.33 -11.74 3.40
N LEU A 58 -11.10 -11.15 2.23
CA LEU A 58 -12.10 -10.40 1.48
C LEU A 58 -12.91 -11.31 0.55
N SER A 59 -14.09 -10.85 0.12
CA SER A 59 -14.78 -11.52 -0.97
C SER A 59 -13.98 -11.40 -2.27
N PRO A 60 -14.14 -12.30 -3.26
CA PRO A 60 -13.38 -12.23 -4.51
C PRO A 60 -13.54 -10.90 -5.25
N ARG A 61 -14.71 -10.26 -5.16
CA ARG A 61 -14.97 -8.96 -5.80
C ARG A 61 -14.21 -7.84 -5.09
N GLU A 62 -14.22 -7.83 -3.77
CA GLU A 62 -13.48 -6.85 -2.95
C GLU A 62 -11.98 -7.04 -3.14
N ALA A 63 -11.47 -8.27 -3.09
CA ALA A 63 -10.05 -8.56 -3.30
C ALA A 63 -9.53 -8.05 -4.65
N ILE A 64 -10.34 -8.15 -5.73
CA ILE A 64 -9.98 -7.58 -7.04
C ILE A 64 -9.95 -6.06 -6.99
N ALA A 65 -10.96 -5.42 -6.38
CA ALA A 65 -11.03 -3.98 -6.27
C ALA A 65 -9.86 -3.40 -5.45
N GLU A 66 -9.58 -4.02 -4.31
CA GLU A 66 -8.48 -3.63 -3.42
C GLU A 66 -7.12 -3.84 -4.07
N HIS A 67 -6.91 -4.97 -4.75
CA HIS A 67 -5.69 -5.17 -5.52
C HIS A 67 -5.50 -4.08 -6.60
N SER A 68 -6.56 -3.73 -7.33
CA SER A 68 -6.50 -2.64 -8.31
C SER A 68 -6.19 -1.29 -7.68
N LEU A 69 -6.76 -0.99 -6.51
CA LEU A 69 -6.47 0.24 -5.75
C LEU A 69 -4.99 0.29 -5.33
N ILE A 70 -4.49 -0.79 -4.75
CA ILE A 70 -3.10 -0.86 -4.28
C ILE A 70 -2.11 -0.68 -5.45
N MET A 71 -2.36 -1.33 -6.58
CA MET A 71 -1.51 -1.16 -7.76
C MET A 71 -1.53 0.28 -8.29
N ALA A 72 -2.70 0.92 -8.34
CA ALA A 72 -2.81 2.32 -8.74
C ALA A 72 -2.06 3.26 -7.78
N GLU A 73 -2.09 2.97 -6.47
CA GLU A 73 -1.37 3.74 -5.47
C GLU A 73 0.16 3.58 -5.59
N ILE A 74 0.64 2.38 -5.93
CA ILE A 74 2.06 2.15 -6.27
C ILE A 74 2.47 2.99 -7.49
N GLU A 75 1.67 2.98 -8.56
CA GLU A 75 1.94 3.76 -9.78
C GLU A 75 1.93 5.28 -9.51
N TRP A 76 0.98 5.75 -8.69
CA TRP A 76 0.93 7.13 -8.25
C TRP A 76 2.16 7.49 -7.40
N CYS A 77 2.50 6.64 -6.43
CA CYS A 77 3.70 6.78 -5.60
C CYS A 77 4.98 6.76 -6.42
N ALA A 78 5.04 6.06 -7.55
CA ALA A 78 6.20 6.06 -8.45
C ALA A 78 6.30 7.34 -9.28
N SER A 79 5.16 7.88 -9.74
CA SER A 79 5.10 8.99 -10.70
C SER A 79 5.10 10.39 -10.07
N ILE A 80 4.57 10.53 -8.85
CA ILE A 80 4.42 11.85 -8.24
C ILE A 80 5.76 12.48 -7.85
N ALA A 81 5.85 13.80 -7.78
CA ALA A 81 7.07 14.47 -7.33
C ALA A 81 7.31 14.25 -5.82
N LEU A 82 8.57 13.96 -5.43
CA LEU A 82 8.93 13.69 -4.03
C LEU A 82 8.53 14.81 -3.06
N HIS A 83 8.63 16.08 -3.48
CA HIS A 83 8.23 17.21 -2.64
C HIS A 83 6.74 17.17 -2.29
N THR A 84 5.90 16.62 -3.16
CA THR A 84 4.46 16.46 -2.90
C THR A 84 4.22 15.37 -1.86
N LEU A 85 4.90 14.23 -1.97
CA LEU A 85 4.84 13.16 -0.96
C LEU A 85 5.24 13.68 0.43
N ARG A 86 6.37 14.40 0.50
CA ARG A 86 6.85 15.01 1.76
C ARG A 86 5.82 15.97 2.36
N ARG A 87 5.14 16.76 1.53
CA ARG A 87 4.11 17.70 1.98
C ARG A 87 2.91 16.97 2.56
N ILE A 88 2.45 15.89 1.90
CA ILE A 88 1.33 15.05 2.38
C ILE A 88 1.70 14.39 3.70
N ALA A 89 2.84 13.70 3.76
CA ALA A 89 3.32 13.04 4.99
C ALA A 89 3.60 14.01 6.15
N SER A 90 3.79 15.30 5.86
CA SER A 90 3.93 16.34 6.89
C SER A 90 2.57 16.83 7.38
N ALA A 91 1.56 16.92 6.51
CA ALA A 91 0.20 17.25 6.88
C ALA A 91 -0.44 16.15 7.74
N GLU A 92 -0.29 14.88 7.35
CA GLU A 92 -0.78 13.73 8.13
C GLU A 92 -0.16 13.67 9.53
N ARG A 93 1.14 13.99 9.65
CA ARG A 93 1.80 14.10 10.95
C ARG A 93 1.22 15.23 11.80
N LEU A 94 0.83 16.35 11.20
CA LEU A 94 0.24 17.48 11.92
C LEU A 94 -1.17 17.16 12.42
N ASP A 95 -1.97 16.47 11.62
CA ASP A 95 -3.32 16.04 12.03
C ASP A 95 -3.26 14.99 13.14
N ASN A 96 -2.33 14.04 13.08
CA ASN A 96 -2.14 13.06 14.15
C ASN A 96 -1.68 13.69 15.49
N TRP A 97 -0.98 14.82 15.44
CA TRP A 97 -0.66 15.59 16.65
C TRP A 97 -1.89 16.30 17.22
N ARG A 98 -2.72 16.93 16.37
CA ARG A 98 -3.92 17.64 16.82
C ARG A 98 -4.96 16.73 17.45
N SER A 99 -5.15 15.52 16.91
CA SER A 99 -6.08 14.53 17.47
C SER A 99 -5.65 13.92 18.81
N ARG A 100 -4.42 14.17 19.26
CA ARG A 100 -3.90 13.72 20.57
C ARG A 100 -3.99 14.76 21.67
N ASP A 101 -4.24 16.01 21.33
CA ASP A 101 -4.36 17.14 22.26
C ASP A 101 -5.83 17.52 22.56
N GLU A 102 -6.82 16.82 21.97
CA GLU A 102 -8.25 16.89 22.32
C GLU A 102 -8.66 15.78 23.30
#